data_AF-A0A8T5U4G6-F1
#
_entry.id   AF-A0A8T5U4G6-F1
#
_cell.length_a   1.000
_cell.length_b   1.000
_cell.length_c   1.000
_cell.angle_alpha   90.00
_cell.angle_beta   90.00
_cell.angle_gamma   90.00
#
_symmetry.space_group_name_H-M   'P 1'
#
loop_
_entity.id
_entity.type
_entity.pdbx_description
1 polymer ?
#
loop_
_entity_poly.entity_id
_entity_poly.type
_entity_poly.pdbx_seq_one_letter_code
_entity_poly.pdbx_strand_id
1 'polypeptide(L)'
;GIGYAGGMVANPVLLGDAIDNDELITGKRREAIYGGVNAIITKPAISIANFIYLTVIAAFGFKAPAGVPQPQTNMALIGLLFAFCIIPALLLALTALGLRWYPLDGPEWLNKKRHIMELHEEKEQEYIQSLKKKSKLTN
;
A
#
# COMPACT_ATOMS: atom_id res chain seq x y z
N GLY A 1 -0.54 11.08 12.41
CA GLY A 1 -1.68 12.01 12.56
C GLY A 1 -2.47 12.06 11.28
N ILE A 2 -2.33 13.09 10.46
CA ILE A 2 -3.10 13.24 9.21
C ILE A 2 -2.33 12.73 7.98
N GLY A 3 -1.01 12.98 7.91
CA GLY A 3 -0.18 12.50 6.80
C GLY A 3 -0.13 10.97 6.67
N TYR A 4 -0.16 10.26 7.81
CA TYR A 4 -0.24 8.79 7.82
C TYR A 4 -1.57 8.29 7.23
N ALA A 5 -2.69 8.97 7.51
CA ALA A 5 -3.99 8.62 6.95
C ALA A 5 -4.00 8.80 5.42
N GLY A 6 -3.38 9.86 4.90
CA GLY A 6 -3.18 10.06 3.46
C GLY A 6 -2.42 8.89 2.81
N GLY A 7 -1.31 8.45 3.42
CA GLY A 7 -0.56 7.30 2.94
C GLY A 7 -1.34 5.98 2.98
N MET A 8 -2.15 5.77 4.02
CA MET A 8 -2.99 4.57 4.14
C MET A 8 -4.07 4.49 3.06
N VAL A 9 -4.63 5.62 2.64
CA VAL A 9 -5.63 5.67 1.56
C VAL A 9 -4.96 5.64 0.18
N ALA A 10 -3.85 6.35 0.01
CA ALA A 10 -3.15 6.44 -1.27
C ALA A 10 -2.63 5.08 -1.75
N ASN A 11 -2.08 4.26 -0.85
CA ASN A 11 -1.47 2.99 -1.24
C ASN A 11 -2.44 2.01 -1.96
N PRO A 12 -3.62 1.65 -1.40
CA PRO A 12 -4.57 0.79 -2.10
C PRO A 12 -5.16 1.44 -3.35
N VAL A 13 -5.31 2.77 -3.39
CA VAL A 13 -5.80 3.48 -4.58
C VAL A 13 -4.80 3.38 -5.74
N LEU A 14 -3.52 3.66 -5.49
CA LEU A 14 -2.46 3.58 -6.51
C LEU A 14 -2.26 2.13 -7.00
N LEU A 15 -2.41 1.15 -6.10
CA LEU A 15 -2.39 -0.25 -6.47
C LEU A 15 -3.58 -0.61 -7.36
N GLY A 16 -4.78 -0.12 -7.03
CA GLY A 16 -5.97 -0.28 -7.86
C GLY A 16 -5.79 0.31 -9.26
N ASP A 17 -5.26 1.54 -9.35
CA ASP A 17 -5.00 2.19 -10.63
C ASP A 17 -3.98 1.39 -11.50
N ALA A 18 -2.97 0.79 -10.87
CA ALA A 18 -2.03 -0.10 -11.57
C ALA A 18 -2.71 -1.39 -12.07
N ILE A 19 -3.60 -1.97 -11.27
CA ILE A 19 -4.37 -3.18 -11.64
C ILE A 19 -5.33 -2.87 -12.80
N ASP A 20 -6.05 -1.75 -12.74
CA ASP A 20 -6.96 -1.31 -13.80
C ASP A 20 -6.19 -1.09 -15.12
N ASN A 21 -5.00 -0.50 -15.04
CA ASN A 21 -4.14 -0.33 -16.21
C ASN A 21 -3.62 -1.67 -16.77
N ASP A 22 -3.26 -2.64 -15.91
CA ASP A 22 -2.87 -3.99 -16.34
C ASP A 22 -4.06 -4.75 -16.96
N GLU A 23 -5.27 -4.56 -16.46
CA GLU A 23 -6.49 -5.12 -17.04
C GLU A 23 -6.74 -4.54 -18.44
N LEU A 24 -6.55 -3.25 -18.65
CA LEU A 24 -6.66 -2.63 -19.99
C LEU A 24 -5.69 -3.23 -21.00
N ILE A 25 -4.46 -3.51 -20.59
CA ILE A 25 -3.42 -4.03 -21.47
C ILE A 25 -3.61 -5.54 -21.72
N THR A 26 -3.96 -6.30 -20.68
CA THR A 26 -3.96 -7.77 -20.74
C THR A 26 -5.35 -8.39 -20.92
N GLY A 27 -6.42 -7.61 -20.74
CA GLY A 27 -7.81 -8.04 -20.77
C GLY A 27 -8.22 -8.99 -19.63
N LYS A 28 -7.37 -9.18 -18.61
CA LYS A 28 -7.59 -10.14 -17.52
C LYS A 28 -7.49 -9.44 -16.17
N ARG A 29 -8.44 -9.69 -15.27
CA ARG A 29 -8.35 -9.26 -13.86
C ARG A 29 -7.34 -10.09 -13.09
N ARG A 30 -6.28 -9.42 -12.61
CA ARG A 30 -5.17 -10.04 -11.86
C ARG A 30 -5.04 -9.53 -10.42
N GLU A 31 -6.14 -9.07 -9.82
CA GLU A 31 -6.19 -8.50 -8.47
C GLU A 31 -5.49 -9.38 -7.42
N ALA A 32 -5.74 -10.70 -7.44
CA ALA A 32 -5.16 -11.65 -6.49
C ALA A 32 -3.63 -11.74 -6.60
N ILE A 33 -3.07 -11.58 -7.81
CA ILE A 33 -1.62 -11.61 -8.04
C ILE A 33 -0.99 -10.34 -7.46
N TYR A 34 -1.54 -9.17 -7.78
CA TYR A 34 -1.06 -7.89 -7.26
C TYR A 34 -1.18 -7.83 -5.72
N GLY A 35 -2.30 -8.28 -5.16
CA GLY A 35 -2.49 -8.39 -3.72
C GLY A 35 -1.50 -9.36 -3.06
N GLY A 36 -1.26 -10.52 -3.70
CA GLY A 36 -0.28 -11.51 -3.22
C GLY A 36 1.15 -10.95 -3.22
N VAL A 37 1.57 -10.29 -4.30
CA VAL A 37 2.89 -9.66 -4.40
C VAL A 37 3.04 -8.54 -3.36
N ASN A 38 2.04 -7.68 -3.20
CA ASN A 38 2.04 -6.65 -2.16
C ASN A 38 2.21 -7.27 -0.75
N ALA A 39 1.52 -8.38 -0.45
CA ALA A 39 1.67 -9.07 0.82
C ALA A 39 3.07 -9.67 1.03
N ILE A 40 3.67 -10.24 -0.02
CA ILE A 40 5.03 -10.80 0.01
C ILE A 40 6.08 -9.71 0.23
N ILE A 41 5.86 -8.50 -0.27
CA ILE A 41 6.80 -7.37 -0.08
C ILE A 41 6.62 -6.76 1.32
N THR A 42 5.37 -6.48 1.72
CA THR A 42 5.09 -5.74 2.95
C THR A 42 5.40 -6.52 4.22
N LYS A 43 5.10 -7.81 4.27
CA LYS A 43 5.30 -8.60 5.51
C LYS A 43 6.78 -8.72 5.93
N PRO A 44 7.72 -9.09 5.04
CA PRO A 44 9.14 -9.08 5.37
C PRO A 44 9.67 -7.66 5.61
N ALA A 45 9.16 -6.66 4.90
CA ALA A 45 9.58 -5.28 5.11
C ALA A 45 9.30 -4.80 6.55
N ILE A 46 8.16 -5.19 7.15
CA ILE A 46 7.87 -4.90 8.56
C ILE A 46 8.90 -5.56 9.48
N SER A 47 9.24 -6.82 9.24
CA SER A 47 10.25 -7.53 10.04
C SER A 47 11.63 -6.89 9.92
N ILE A 48 12.04 -6.50 8.71
CA ILE A 48 13.30 -5.81 8.46
C ILE A 48 13.30 -4.43 9.15
N ALA A 49 12.20 -3.68 9.07
CA ALA A 49 12.07 -2.39 9.74
C ALA A 49 12.21 -2.53 11.26
N ASN A 50 11.57 -3.53 11.86
CA ASN A 50 11.69 -3.81 13.30
C ASN A 50 13.13 -4.20 13.69
N PHE A 51 13.80 -5.01 12.87
CA PHE A 51 15.20 -5.37 13.08
C PHE A 51 16.09 -4.13 13.06
N ILE A 52 16.00 -3.30 12.02
CA ILE A 52 16.76 -2.05 11.89
C ILE A 52 16.48 -1.13 13.07
N TYR A 53 15.22 -0.96 13.45
CA TYR A 53 14.83 -0.14 14.60
C TYR A 53 15.53 -0.59 15.89
N LEU A 54 15.48 -1.88 16.20
CA LEU A 54 16.14 -2.44 17.38
C LEU A 54 17.67 -2.28 17.33
N THR A 55 18.28 -2.48 16.17
CA THR A 55 19.73 -2.28 15.98
C THR A 55 20.13 -0.83 16.20
N VAL A 56 19.36 0.13 15.68
CA VAL A 56 19.63 1.56 15.84
C VAL A 56 19.54 1.96 17.31
N ILE A 57 18.45 1.64 18.01
CA ILE A 57 18.33 2.04 19.42
C ILE A 57 19.41 1.38 20.30
N ALA A 58 19.80 0.13 20.00
CA ALA A 58 20.88 -0.55 20.69
C ALA A 58 22.23 0.17 20.47
N ALA A 59 22.50 0.63 19.24
CA ALA A 59 23.72 1.40 18.93
C ALA A 59 23.80 2.73 19.69
N PHE A 60 22.66 3.36 19.99
CA PHE A 60 22.59 4.57 20.81
C PHE A 60 22.62 4.30 22.33
N GLY A 61 22.83 3.03 22.74
CA GLY A 61 23.00 2.65 24.14
C GLY A 61 21.69 2.42 24.90
N PHE A 62 20.61 2.09 24.18
CA PHE A 62 19.34 1.70 24.81
C PHE A 62 19.51 0.47 25.72
N LYS A 63 19.06 0.58 26.97
CA LYS A 63 19.09 -0.51 27.94
C LYS A 63 17.73 -1.19 28.01
N ALA A 64 17.65 -2.42 27.52
CA ALA A 64 16.43 -3.21 27.59
C ALA A 64 16.04 -3.46 29.07
N PRO A 65 14.74 -3.40 29.42
CA PRO A 65 14.28 -3.67 30.78
C PRO A 65 14.49 -5.14 31.13
N ALA A 66 15.18 -5.40 32.24
CA ALA A 66 15.44 -6.75 32.78
C ALA A 66 14.58 -7.00 34.03
N GLY A 67 13.26 -6.95 33.88
CA GLY A 67 12.30 -7.13 34.99
C GLY A 67 12.06 -5.91 35.87
N VAL A 68 12.90 -4.87 35.76
CA VAL A 68 12.70 -3.55 36.38
C VAL A 68 13.02 -2.42 35.38
N PRO A 69 12.38 -1.23 35.49
CA PRO A 69 12.70 -0.07 34.67
C PRO A 69 14.18 0.30 34.82
N GLN A 70 14.91 0.35 33.70
CA GLN A 70 16.32 0.73 33.68
C GLN A 70 16.46 2.23 33.36
N PRO A 71 17.32 2.97 34.08
CA PRO A 71 17.57 4.38 33.77
C PRO A 71 18.24 4.48 32.39
N GLN A 72 17.61 5.25 31.49
CA GLN A 72 18.09 5.49 30.14
C GLN A 72 18.97 6.74 30.12
N THR A 73 20.02 6.72 29.32
CA THR A 73 20.85 7.89 29.08
C THR A 73 20.15 8.85 28.11
N ASN A 74 20.49 10.13 28.15
CA ASN A 74 19.97 11.12 27.20
C ASN A 74 20.26 10.72 25.74
N MET A 75 21.39 10.05 25.49
CA MET A 75 21.77 9.54 24.17
C MET A 75 20.82 8.45 23.67
N ALA A 76 20.35 7.55 24.55
CA ALA A 76 19.38 6.52 24.18
C ALA A 76 18.00 7.11 23.82
N LEU A 77 17.59 8.19 24.50
CA LEU A 77 16.36 8.93 24.16
C LEU A 77 16.47 9.61 22.79
N ILE A 78 17.63 10.20 22.48
CA ILE A 78 17.90 10.79 21.16
C ILE A 78 17.88 9.70 20.08
N GLY A 79 18.51 8.55 20.33
CA GLY A 79 18.49 7.41 19.41
C GLY A 79 17.08 6.88 19.13
N LEU A 80 16.21 6.85 20.14
CA LEU A 80 14.80 6.48 20.00
C LEU A 80 14.05 7.46 19.08
N LEU A 81 14.18 8.77 19.34
CA LEU A 81 13.56 9.81 18.51
C LEU A 81 14.10 9.78 17.08
N PHE A 82 15.40 9.56 16.91
CA PHE A 82 16.03 9.45 15.60
C PHE A 82 15.47 8.26 14.81
N ALA A 83 15.41 7.09 15.44
CA ALA A 83 14.89 5.87 14.82
C ALA A 83 13.40 5.96 14.48
N PHE A 84 12.59 6.60 15.32
CA PHE A 84 11.14 6.67 15.14
C PHE A 84 10.67 7.86 14.29
N CYS A 85 11.40 8.97 14.30
CA CYS A 85 11.00 10.18 13.58
C CYS A 85 11.84 10.42 12.32
N ILE A 86 13.17 10.44 12.42
CA ILE A 86 14.03 10.86 11.31
C ILE A 86 14.06 9.80 10.22
N ILE A 87 14.29 8.53 10.57
CA ILE A 87 14.37 7.45 9.57
C ILE A 87 13.06 7.33 8.77
N PRO A 88 11.86 7.24 9.41
CA PRO A 88 10.62 7.16 8.65
C PRO A 88 10.31 8.44 7.87
N ALA A 89 10.65 9.62 8.40
CA ALA A 89 10.44 10.88 7.69
C ALA A 89 11.24 10.96 6.39
N LEU A 90 12.51 10.52 6.41
CA LEU A 90 13.35 10.46 5.21
C LEU A 90 12.78 9.49 4.17
N LEU A 91 12.33 8.30 4.60
CA LEU A 91 11.71 7.33 3.70
C LEU A 91 10.41 7.86 3.08
N LEU A 92 9.57 8.53 3.86
CA LEU A 92 8.35 9.18 3.36
C LEU A 92 8.67 10.30 2.37
N ALA A 93 9.71 11.10 2.63
CA ALA A 93 10.16 12.15 1.71
C ALA A 93 10.64 11.55 0.38
N LEU A 94 11.40 10.45 0.43
CA LEU A 94 11.83 9.72 -0.77
C LEU A 94 10.63 9.18 -1.57
N THR A 95 9.63 8.61 -0.90
CA THR A 95 8.39 8.16 -1.55
C THR A 95 7.64 9.32 -2.20
N ALA A 96 7.52 10.45 -1.52
CA ALA A 96 6.86 11.64 -2.07
C ALA A 96 7.58 12.18 -3.31
N LEU A 97 8.93 12.16 -3.32
CA LEU A 97 9.71 12.51 -4.49
C LEU A 97 9.50 11.51 -5.64
N GLY A 98 9.47 10.21 -5.36
CA GLY A 98 9.21 9.18 -6.36
C GLY A 98 7.84 9.33 -7.04
N LEU A 99 6.82 9.76 -6.29
CA LEU A 99 5.48 9.98 -6.83
C LEU A 99 5.42 11.10 -7.89
N ARG A 100 6.43 11.97 -7.96
CA ARG A 100 6.55 13.02 -9.00
C ARG A 100 6.59 12.44 -10.41
N TRP A 101 7.06 11.20 -10.57
CA TRP A 101 7.19 10.50 -11.85
C TRP A 101 6.11 9.44 -12.06
N TYR A 102 5.04 9.44 -11.26
CA TYR A 102 3.95 8.49 -11.41
C TYR A 102 3.19 8.77 -12.71
N PRO A 103 3.13 7.83 -13.67
CA PRO A 103 2.62 8.09 -15.02
C PRO A 103 1.09 7.89 -15.16
N LEU A 104 0.41 7.44 -14.09
CA LEU A 104 -1.03 7.16 -14.09
C LEU A 104 -1.78 8.30 -13.39
N ASP A 105 -1.55 9.54 -13.85
CA ASP A 105 -2.18 10.74 -13.34
C ASP A 105 -2.75 11.61 -14.47
N GLY A 106 -3.64 12.55 -14.10
CA GLY A 106 -4.18 13.55 -15.02
C GLY A 106 -5.46 13.15 -15.79
N PRO A 107 -5.86 13.99 -16.77
CA PRO A 107 -7.15 13.88 -17.46
C PRO A 107 -7.24 12.66 -18.39
N GLU A 108 -6.12 12.23 -18.97
CA GLU A 108 -6.09 11.02 -19.81
C GLU A 108 -6.39 9.76 -18.99
N TRP A 109 -5.80 9.64 -17.79
CA TRP A 109 -6.07 8.53 -16.88
C TRP A 109 -7.54 8.53 -16.42
N LEU A 110 -8.09 9.69 -16.07
CA LEU A 110 -9.50 9.83 -15.69
C LEU A 110 -10.46 9.39 -16.80
N ASN A 111 -10.15 9.70 -18.07
CA ASN A 111 -10.95 9.25 -19.21
C ASN A 111 -10.87 7.73 -19.39
N LYS A 112 -9.66 7.15 -19.28
CA LYS A 112 -9.49 5.68 -19.33
C LYS A 112 -10.27 4.99 -18.21
N LYS A 113 -10.22 5.52 -16.99
CA LYS A 113 -10.95 4.99 -15.83
C LYS A 113 -12.46 5.02 -16.01
N ARG A 114 -13.00 6.10 -16.60
CA ARG A 114 -14.43 6.19 -16.95
C ARG A 114 -14.83 5.12 -17.96
N HIS A 115 -14.03 4.96 -19.01
CA HIS A 115 -14.29 3.93 -20.03
C HIS A 115 -14.26 2.50 -19.44
N ILE A 116 -13.33 2.21 -18.52
CA ILE A 116 -13.30 0.93 -17.80
C ILE A 116 -14.60 0.71 -17.00
N MET A 117 -15.09 1.73 -16.30
CA MET A 117 -16.34 1.63 -15.54
C MET A 117 -17.53 1.30 -16.46
N GLU A 118 -17.66 1.98 -17.59
CA GLU A 118 -18.71 1.71 -18.58
C GLU A 118 -18.65 0.25 -19.08
N LEU A 119 -17.45 -0.24 -19.41
CA LEU A 119 -17.24 -1.64 -19.82
C LEU A 119 -17.62 -2.65 -18.73
N HIS A 120 -17.44 -2.31 -17.45
CA HIS A 120 -17.84 -3.19 -16.35
C HIS A 120 -19.35 -3.21 -16.15
N GLU A 121 -20.02 -2.06 -16.27
CA GLU A 121 -21.48 -1.98 -16.21
C GLU A 121 -22.14 -2.80 -17.33
N GLU A 122 -21.62 -2.71 -18.57
CA GLU A 122 -22.10 -3.50 -19.70
C GLU A 122 -21.97 -5.02 -19.43
N LYS A 123 -20.79 -5.47 -19.02
CA LYS A 123 -20.54 -6.89 -18.69
C LYS A 123 -21.43 -7.40 -17.55
N GLU A 124 -21.66 -6.58 -16.53
CA GLU A 124 -22.53 -6.93 -15.42
C GLU A 124 -23.98 -7.10 -15.89
N GLN A 125 -24.48 -6.19 -16.73
CA GLN A 125 -25.82 -6.29 -17.31
C GLN A 125 -25.98 -7.55 -18.16
N GLU A 126 -25.01 -7.85 -19.03
CA GLU A 126 -25.01 -9.07 -19.85
C GLU A 126 -25.04 -10.34 -18.98
N TYR A 127 -24.23 -10.36 -17.91
CA TYR A 127 -24.20 -11.47 -16.97
C TYR A 127 -25.56 -11.67 -16.28
N ILE A 128 -26.17 -10.60 -15.76
CA ILE A 128 -27.50 -10.65 -15.13
C ILE A 128 -28.57 -11.14 -16.12
N GLN A 129 -28.53 -10.67 -17.37
CA GLN A 129 -29.44 -11.14 -18.41
C GLN A 129 -29.26 -12.65 -18.69
N SER A 130 -28.01 -13.13 -18.73
CA SER A 130 -27.70 -14.55 -18.92
C SER A 130 -28.27 -15.42 -17.77
N LEU A 131 -28.20 -14.93 -16.53
CA LEU A 131 -28.75 -15.61 -15.36
C LEU A 131 -30.28 -15.67 -15.42
N LYS A 132 -30.95 -14.56 -15.77
CA LYS A 132 -32.40 -14.51 -15.97
C LYS A 132 -32.86 -15.49 -17.05
N LYS A 133 -32.11 -15.59 -18.15
CA LYS A 133 -32.39 -16.53 -19.25
C LYS A 133 -32.25 -17.99 -18.80
N LYS A 134 -31.19 -18.32 -18.05
CA LYS A 134 -30.99 -19.66 -17.48
C LYS A 134 -32.09 -20.03 -16.47
N SER A 135 -32.46 -19.12 -15.58
CA SER A 135 -33.53 -19.33 -14.59
C SER A 135 -34.90 -19.58 -15.23
N LYS A 136 -35.19 -18.92 -16.36
CA LYS A 136 -36.41 -19.17 -17.15
C LYS A 136 -36.42 -20.50 -17.91
N LEU A 137 -35.27 -21.14 -18.13
CA LEU A 137 -35.15 -22.44 -18.82
C LEU A 137 -35.24 -23.63 -17.86
N THR A 138 -35.12 -23.40 -16.56
CA THR A 138 -35.17 -24.43 -15.50
C THR A 138 -36.52 -24.54 -14.79
N ASN A 139 -37.49 -23.71 -15.15
CA ASN A 139 -38.91 -23.80 -14.73
C ASN A 139 -39.76 -24.22 -15.93
#